data_AF-A0A2Z5FTD8-F1
#
_entry.id   AF-A0A2Z5FTD8-F1
#
_cell.length_a   1.000
_cell.length_b   1.000
_cell.length_c   1.000
_cell.angle_alpha   90.00
_cell.angle_beta   90.00
_cell.angle_gamma   90.00
#
_symmetry.space_group_name_H-M   'P 1'
#
loop_
_entity.id
_entity.type
_entity.pdbx_description
1 polymer ?
#
loop_
_entity_poly.entity_id
_entity_poly.type
_entity_poly.pdbx_seq_one_letter_code
_entity_poly.pdbx_strand_id
1 'polypeptide(L)' 'MTLTGDPARARTDFFATHRGKKENDFNVHYNASGAFHDQLIRTSEGWRIQVRRLQIYFGDPLQIAKIG' A
#
# COMPACT_ATOMS: atom_id res chain seq x y z
N MET A 1 -1.80 -11.31 13.93
CA MET A 1 -2.37 -10.08 14.52
C MET A 1 -2.33 -10.24 16.02
N THR A 2 -1.78 -9.25 16.73
CA THR A 2 -1.72 -9.28 18.20
C THR A 2 -2.46 -8.07 18.72
N LEU A 3 -3.53 -8.30 19.49
CA LEU A 3 -4.32 -7.27 20.17
C LEU A 3 -3.86 -7.21 21.63
N THR A 4 -3.42 -6.05 22.11
CA THR A 4 -3.04 -5.84 23.51
C THR A 4 -3.83 -4.66 24.04
N GLY A 5 -5.09 -4.86 24.43
CA GLY A 5 -5.95 -3.75 24.82
C GLY A 5 -6.18 -2.75 23.67
N ASP A 6 -5.98 -1.47 23.92
CA ASP A 6 -6.18 -0.41 22.92
C ASP A 6 -5.08 -0.33 21.84
N PRO A 7 -3.82 -0.73 22.11
CA PRO A 7 -2.83 -0.94 21.06
C PRO A 7 -2.96 -2.27 20.29
N ALA A 8 -2.68 -2.24 19.00
CA ALA A 8 -2.55 -3.44 18.18
C ALA A 8 -1.44 -3.32 17.13
N ARG A 9 -0.91 -4.48 16.69
CA ARG A 9 0.07 -4.56 15.60
C ARG A 9 -0.43 -5.47 14.49
N ALA A 10 -0.28 -5.00 13.25
CA ALA A 10 -0.67 -5.73 12.05
C ALA A 10 0.45 -5.72 11.02
N ARG A 11 0.59 -6.84 10.30
CA ARG A 11 1.34 -6.92 9.05
C ARG A 11 0.36 -7.28 7.95
N THR A 12 0.39 -6.52 6.88
CA THR A 12 -0.42 -6.76 5.68
C THR A 12 0.50 -6.76 4.48
N ASP A 13 0.64 -7.91 3.83
CA ASP A 13 1.29 -7.98 2.53
C ASP A 13 0.34 -7.45 1.44
N PHE A 14 0.89 -6.76 0.44
CA PHE A 14 0.11 -6.18 -0.65
C PHE A 14 0.74 -6.45 -2.00
N PHE A 15 -0.12 -6.47 -3.01
CA PHE A 15 0.20 -6.26 -4.41
C PHE A 15 -0.66 -5.12 -4.92
N ALA A 16 -0.05 -4.08 -5.48
CA ALA A 16 -0.71 -2.85 -5.90
C ALA A 16 -0.37 -2.53 -7.35
N THR A 17 -1.38 -2.09 -8.10
CA THR A 17 -1.25 -1.61 -9.46
C THR A 17 -1.68 -0.15 -9.52
N HIS A 18 -0.86 0.70 -10.15
CA HIS A 18 -1.17 2.10 -10.41
C HIS A 18 -1.15 2.33 -11.92
N ARG A 19 -2.11 3.10 -12.41
CA ARG A 19 -2.17 3.55 -13.80
C ARG A 19 -2.17 5.07 -13.82
N GLY A 20 -1.14 5.64 -14.43
CA GLY A 20 -1.11 7.07 -14.72
C GLY A 20 -2.33 7.50 -15.54
N LYS A 21 -2.86 8.70 -15.26
CA LYS A 21 -3.93 9.28 -16.09
C LYS A 21 -3.36 9.65 -17.46
N LYS A 22 -4.16 9.47 -18.51
CA LYS A 22 -3.80 9.82 -19.90
C LYS A 22 -3.43 11.30 -20.07
N GLU A 23 -4.01 12.16 -19.24
CA GLU A 23 -3.82 13.61 -19.23
C GLU A 23 -2.42 14.03 -18.78
N ASN A 24 -1.73 13.15 -18.05
CA ASN A 24 -0.33 13.34 -17.71
C ASN A 24 0.47 12.67 -18.82
N ASP A 25 1.45 13.35 -19.42
CA ASP A 25 2.36 12.82 -20.46
C ASP A 25 3.19 11.58 -20.01
N PHE A 26 2.91 11.06 -18.81
CA PHE A 26 3.49 9.89 -18.19
C PHE A 26 2.43 8.78 -18.01
N ASN A 27 2.05 8.15 -19.12
CA ASN A 27 1.11 7.02 -19.15
C ASN A 27 1.84 5.70 -18.84
N VAL A 28 2.20 5.49 -17.58
CA VAL A 28 2.90 4.30 -17.09
C VAL A 28 1.96 3.45 -16.22
N HIS A 29 1.99 2.14 -16.41
CA HIS A 29 1.46 1.19 -15.41
C HIS A 29 2.59 0.90 -14.43
N TYR A 30 2.32 0.97 -13.13
CA TYR A 30 3.32 0.70 -12.11
C TYR A 30 2.78 -0.37 -11.18
N ASN A 31 3.53 -1.45 -11.02
CA ASN A 31 3.20 -2.51 -10.10
C ASN A 31 4.17 -2.50 -8.93
N ALA A 32 3.65 -2.70 -7.73
CA ALA A 32 4.48 -2.83 -6.53
C ALA A 32 3.97 -3.97 -5.66
N SER A 33 4.88 -4.65 -4.99
CA SER A 33 4.54 -5.50 -3.86
C SER A 33 5.38 -5.14 -2.65
N GLY A 34 4.84 -5.45 -1.49
CA GLY A 34 5.47 -5.12 -0.23
C GLY A 34 4.63 -5.54 0.95
N ALA A 35 4.95 -4.96 2.10
CA ALA A 35 4.15 -5.07 3.30
C ALA A 35 3.99 -3.72 4.00
N PHE A 36 2.82 -3.52 4.60
CA PHE A 36 2.60 -2.53 5.64
C PHE A 36 2.84 -3.18 7.00
N HIS A 37 3.64 -2.51 7.82
CA HIS A 37 3.80 -2.81 9.24
C HIS A 37 3.13 -1.70 10.02
N ASP A 38 1.94 -1.99 10.54
CA ASP A 38 1.06 -1.02 11.16
C ASP A 38 1.06 -1.14 12.68
N GLN A 39 1.14 0.02 13.34
CA GLN A 39 0.76 0.21 14.73
C GLN A 39 -0.61 0.86 14.74
N LEU A 40 -1.56 0.22 15.41
CA LEU A 40 -2.94 0.65 15.50
C LEU A 40 -3.25 1.07 16.93
N ILE A 41 -4.12 2.07 17.06
CA ILE A 41 -4.68 2.51 18.34
C ILE A 41 -6.21 2.53 18.24
N ARG A 42 -6.87 2.06 19.30
CA ARG A 42 -8.33 2.15 19.42
C ARG A 42 -8.71 3.55 19.89
N THR A 43 -9.61 4.21 19.17
CA THR A 43 -10.24 5.47 19.58
C THR A 43 -11.72 5.24 19.86
N SER A 44 -12.41 6.27 20.37
CA SER A 44 -13.88 6.28 20.50
C SER A 44 -14.61 6.06 19.17
N GLU A 45 -13.95 6.35 18.04
CA GLU A 45 -14.48 6.19 16.69
C GLU A 45 -13.93 4.95 15.96
N GLY A 46 -13.34 4.02 16.72
CA GLY A 46 -12.78 2.77 16.20
C GLY A 46 -11.26 2.80 16.00
N TRP A 47 -10.75 1.81 15.29
CA TRP A 47 -9.31 1.67 15.09
C TRP A 47 -8.76 2.73 14.13
N ARG A 48 -7.57 3.24 14.43
CA ARG A 48 -6.81 4.17 13.58
C ARG A 48 -5.38 3.67 13.41
N ILE A 49 -4.79 3.95 12.26
CA ILE A 49 -3.36 3.74 12.02
C ILE A 49 -2.62 4.88 12.72
N GLN A 50 -1.87 4.53 13.76
CA GLN A 50 -0.99 5.48 14.44
C GLN A 50 0.31 5.66 13.68
N VAL A 51 0.91 4.55 13.23
CA VAL A 51 2.13 4.52 12.41
C VAL A 51 1.97 3.44 11.35
N ARG A 52 2.39 3.73 10.12
CA ARG A 52 2.54 2.77 9.03
C ARG A 52 3.95 2.83 8.49
N ARG A 53 4.68 1.72 8.56
CA ARG A 53 5.95 1.55 7.83
C ARG A 53 5.69 0.75 6.56
N LEU A 54 6.04 1.34 5.43
CA LEU A 54 6.03 0.66 4.13
C LEU A 54 7.37 -0.06 3.92
N GLN A 55 7.31 -1.34 3.55
CA GLN A 55 8.44 -2.12 3.08
C GLN A 55 8.15 -2.57 1.65
N ILE A 56 8.97 -2.16 0.69
CA ILE A 56 8.84 -2.55 -0.72
C ILE A 56 9.72 -3.77 -0.98
N TYR A 57 9.15 -4.80 -1.62
CA TYR A 57 9.90 -5.96 -2.10
C TYR A 57 10.29 -5.79 -3.57
N PHE A 58 9.35 -5.31 -4.40
CA PHE A 58 9.63 -4.87 -5.76
C PHE A 58 8.70 -3.73 -6.16
N GLY A 59 9.11 -2.95 -7.16
CA GLY A 59 8.31 -1.88 -7.72
C GLY A 59 8.79 -1.52 -9.11
N ASP A 60 8.03 -1.91 -10.14
CA ASP A 60 8.47 -1.85 -11.54
C ASP A 60 7.48 -1.07 -12.40
N PRO A 61 7.97 -0.14 -13.26
CA PRO A 61 7.17 0.40 -14.34
C PRO A 61 6.97 -0.67 -15.40
N LEU A 62 5.71 -1.02 -15.66
CA LEU A 62 5.31 -1.79 -16.81
C LEU A 62 5.03 -0.85 -17.98
N GLN A 63 5.66 -1.14 -19.11
CA GLN A 63 5.29 -0.52 -20.37
C GLN A 63 3.86 -0.95 -20.71
N ILE A 64 2.98 0.02 -20.95
CA ILE A 64 1.65 -0.26 -21.48
C ILE A 64 1.86 -0.76 -22.90
N ALA A 65 1.47 -2.00 -23.17
CA ALA A 65 1.51 -2.56 -24.51
C ALA A 65 0.78 -1.60 -25.47
N LYS A 66 1.48 -1.12 -26.51
CA LYS A 66 0.83 -0.42 -27.61
C LYS A 66 0.05 -1.49 -28.38
N ILE A 67 -1.26 -1.51 -28.20
CA ILE A 67 -2.14 -2.26 -29.08
C ILE A 67 -2.13 -1.51 -30.40
N GLY A 68 -1.50 -2.10 -31.41
CA GLY A 68 -1.45 -1.59 -32.79
C GLY A 68 -2.78 -1.72 -33.49
#